data_AF-A0A9Q1JXE3-F1
#
_entry.id   AF-A0A9Q1JXE3-F1
#
_cell.length_a   1.000
_cell.length_b   1.000
_cell.length_c   1.000
_cell.angle_alpha   90.00
_cell.angle_beta   90.00
_cell.angle_gamma   90.00
#
_symmetry.space_group_name_H-M   'P 1'
#
loop_
_entity.id
_entity.type
_entity.pdbx_description
1 polymer ?
#
loop_
_entity_poly.entity_id
_entity_poly.type
_entity_poly.pdbx_seq_one_letter_code
_entity_poly.pdbx_strand_id
1 'polypeptide(L)'
;MPPVLPRCYLYCCLLCVRLLLLVFTGVCSWHTSGENDTDIGVRNPPVQATVDNFGIKILRYEENSGSISLSADLVSCENLHGVGSFDTTCLLNSNVYLNSSIYALGTGNLEILPHVSIACPIQGCSISFNLSGNVKVGSDATIFAGSVVIAAHSLSVGHNSSINTTSLGGNPPAQTSGTPVGFEGAGGGHGGRGASCLKNEQQDVWGGDVYSWSNLSEPWSYGSKGSGNSVQNPFGGNGGGRVKLIVEEELYLNGSVTAEGGDGGTSGGGGSGGSIIVNAYKLKGLGTISAAGGRGWAGGGGGRISLKCYSIQDVKVTVHGSYFLQLLLPRN
;
A
#
# COMPACT_ATOMS: atom_id res chain seq x y z
N MET A 1 -65.30 -5.13 -24.02
CA MET A 1 -64.56 -5.88 -25.06
C MET A 1 -63.07 -5.69 -24.79
N PRO A 2 -62.33 -6.72 -24.34
CA PRO A 2 -60.89 -6.60 -24.12
C PRO A 2 -60.11 -6.90 -25.42
N PRO A 3 -58.91 -6.34 -25.65
CA PRO A 3 -58.06 -6.77 -26.73
C PRO A 3 -57.28 -8.03 -26.33
N VAL A 4 -57.19 -8.95 -27.30
CA VAL A 4 -56.56 -10.27 -27.22
C VAL A 4 -55.06 -10.11 -27.51
N LEU A 5 -54.21 -10.47 -26.55
CA LEU A 5 -52.77 -10.64 -26.75
C LEU A 5 -52.49 -11.99 -27.47
N PRO A 6 -51.63 -12.04 -28.51
CA PRO A 6 -51.39 -13.27 -29.25
C PRO A 6 -50.44 -14.21 -28.48
N ARG A 7 -50.83 -15.48 -28.41
CA ARG A 7 -50.15 -16.61 -27.75
C ARG A 7 -48.76 -16.99 -28.31
N CYS A 8 -48.14 -16.17 -29.17
CA CYS A 8 -46.83 -16.46 -29.76
C CYS A 8 -45.63 -16.02 -28.89
N TYR A 9 -45.80 -15.11 -27.93
CA TYR A 9 -44.66 -14.60 -27.14
C TYR A 9 -44.27 -15.52 -25.96
N LEU A 10 -45.16 -16.38 -25.48
CA LEU A 10 -44.89 -17.24 -24.33
C LEU A 10 -44.02 -18.47 -24.69
N TYR A 11 -44.09 -18.95 -25.94
CA TYR A 11 -43.31 -20.10 -26.40
C TYR A 11 -41.85 -19.76 -26.75
N CYS A 12 -41.55 -18.49 -27.06
CA CYS A 12 -40.18 -18.05 -27.34
C CYS A 12 -39.34 -17.89 -26.05
N CYS A 13 -39.97 -17.51 -24.93
CA CYS A 13 -39.30 -17.41 -23.63
C CYS A 13 -38.93 -18.76 -23.00
N LEU A 14 -39.69 -19.84 -23.24
CA LEU A 14 -39.41 -21.15 -22.63
C LEU A 14 -38.28 -21.93 -23.36
N LEU A 15 -38.00 -21.63 -24.63
CA LEU A 15 -36.92 -22.24 -25.40
C LEU A 15 -35.54 -21.62 -25.11
N CYS A 16 -35.45 -20.32 -24.77
CA CYS A 16 -34.18 -19.70 -24.38
C CYS A 16 -33.72 -20.12 -22.98
N VAL A 17 -34.64 -20.43 -22.05
CA VAL A 17 -34.29 -20.88 -20.69
C VAL A 17 -33.74 -22.31 -20.66
N ARG A 18 -34.08 -23.16 -21.66
CA ARG A 18 -33.50 -24.51 -21.78
C ARG A 18 -32.14 -24.56 -22.50
N LEU A 19 -31.74 -23.52 -23.23
CA LEU A 19 -30.42 -23.47 -23.87
C LEU A 19 -29.32 -22.92 -22.94
N LEU A 20 -29.71 -22.18 -21.89
CA LEU A 20 -28.77 -21.58 -20.91
C LEU A 20 -28.40 -22.50 -19.74
N LEU A 21 -29.04 -23.68 -19.61
CA LEU A 21 -28.73 -24.68 -18.57
C LEU A 21 -27.80 -25.80 -19.03
N LEU A 22 -27.31 -25.79 -20.28
CA LEU A 22 -26.45 -26.84 -20.84
C LEU A 22 -24.96 -26.45 -20.97
N VAL A 23 -24.53 -25.30 -20.44
CA VAL A 23 -23.10 -24.88 -20.46
C VAL A 23 -22.40 -25.03 -19.10
N PHE A 24 -23.09 -25.56 -18.07
CA PHE A 24 -22.51 -25.84 -16.75
C PHE A 24 -22.39 -27.33 -16.46
N THR A 25 -21.71 -28.09 -17.31
CA THR A 25 -21.09 -29.37 -16.92
C THR A 25 -19.86 -29.63 -17.80
N GLY A 26 -18.67 -29.38 -17.27
CA GLY A 26 -17.41 -29.50 -18.01
C GLY A 26 -16.19 -29.59 -17.10
N VAL A 27 -16.12 -30.70 -16.33
CA VAL A 27 -14.91 -31.44 -15.93
C VAL A 27 -13.80 -30.70 -15.15
N CYS A 28 -13.79 -30.90 -13.84
CA CYS A 28 -12.55 -30.93 -13.05
C CYS A 28 -11.84 -32.28 -13.28
N SER A 29 -10.62 -32.25 -13.82
CA SER A 29 -9.70 -33.40 -13.78
C SER A 29 -8.55 -33.08 -12.85
N TRP A 30 -8.43 -33.92 -11.83
CA TRP A 30 -7.33 -33.98 -10.88
C TRP A 30 -6.17 -34.71 -11.55
N HIS A 31 -4.96 -34.16 -11.46
CA HIS A 31 -3.73 -34.90 -11.74
C HIS A 31 -2.80 -34.81 -10.53
N THR A 32 -2.65 -35.95 -9.86
CA THR A 32 -1.61 -36.26 -8.89
C THR A 32 -0.49 -37.03 -9.58
N SER A 33 0.74 -36.53 -9.49
CA SER A 33 2.01 -37.26 -9.68
C SER A 33 3.09 -36.34 -9.10
N GLY A 34 3.87 -36.68 -8.09
CA GLY A 34 4.57 -37.94 -7.87
C GLY A 34 6.05 -37.54 -7.74
N GLU A 35 6.63 -37.78 -6.56
CA GLU A 35 8.04 -37.55 -6.22
C GLU A 35 9.00 -38.01 -7.31
N ASN A 36 10.10 -37.28 -7.48
CA ASN A 36 11.42 -37.89 -7.65
C ASN A 36 12.50 -36.95 -7.12
N ASP A 37 13.14 -37.47 -6.09
CA ASP A 37 14.29 -37.00 -5.35
C ASP A 37 15.57 -37.30 -6.17
N THR A 38 16.42 -36.30 -6.41
CA THR A 38 17.83 -36.54 -6.81
C THR A 38 18.75 -35.53 -6.14
N ASP A 39 19.41 -36.06 -5.12
CA ASP A 39 20.50 -35.53 -4.32
C ASP A 39 21.79 -35.36 -5.17
N ILE A 40 22.42 -34.18 -5.11
CA ILE A 40 23.85 -33.99 -5.44
C ILE A 40 24.45 -33.08 -4.38
N GLY A 41 25.12 -33.71 -3.42
CA GLY A 41 25.92 -33.03 -2.41
C GLY A 41 27.26 -32.52 -2.94
N VAL A 42 27.67 -31.35 -2.46
CA VAL A 42 29.08 -30.96 -2.34
C VAL A 42 29.27 -30.34 -0.95
N ARG A 43 30.06 -31.03 -0.12
CA ARG A 43 30.55 -30.55 1.18
C ARG A 43 31.77 -29.65 0.96
N ASN A 44 31.88 -28.56 1.72
CA ASN A 44 33.10 -28.15 2.42
C ASN A 44 32.77 -27.20 3.61
N PRO A 45 33.61 -27.14 4.67
CA PRO A 45 33.22 -26.82 6.05
C PRO A 45 33.48 -25.34 6.46
N PRO A 46 33.14 -24.91 7.70
CA PRO A 46 32.50 -23.61 7.96
C PRO A 46 33.47 -22.50 8.40
N VAL A 47 33.06 -21.25 8.14
CA VAL A 47 33.51 -20.07 8.88
C VAL A 47 32.33 -19.57 9.72
N GLN A 48 32.54 -19.55 11.03
CA GLN A 48 31.54 -19.28 12.05
C GLN A 48 31.36 -17.77 12.23
N ALA A 49 30.21 -17.25 11.83
CA ALA A 49 29.72 -15.94 12.27
C ALA A 49 28.26 -16.14 12.69
N THR A 50 27.99 -16.03 13.98
CA THR A 50 26.65 -16.10 14.56
C THR A 50 25.88 -14.84 14.18
N VAL A 51 25.04 -14.95 13.16
CA VAL A 51 24.05 -13.92 12.79
C VAL A 51 22.68 -14.49 13.14
N ASP A 52 21.94 -13.78 13.99
CA ASP A 52 20.66 -14.23 14.52
C ASP A 52 19.63 -14.53 13.41
N ASN A 53 18.87 -15.59 13.64
CA ASN A 53 17.83 -16.14 12.75
C ASN A 53 16.73 -15.12 12.38
N PHE A 54 16.68 -13.98 13.07
CA PHE A 54 15.74 -12.89 12.82
C PHE A 54 16.14 -12.02 11.62
N GLY A 55 17.44 -11.71 11.46
CA GLY A 55 17.96 -10.92 10.34
C GLY A 55 17.85 -11.65 9.00
N ILE A 56 17.97 -12.98 9.01
CA ILE A 56 17.83 -13.83 7.82
C ILE A 56 16.37 -13.85 7.31
N LYS A 57 15.38 -13.64 8.19
CA LYS A 57 13.96 -13.69 7.80
C LYS A 57 13.53 -12.50 6.94
N ILE A 58 14.23 -11.36 7.03
CA ILE A 58 13.98 -10.19 6.19
C ILE A 58 14.83 -10.24 4.90
N LEU A 59 16.09 -10.68 4.98
CA LEU A 59 16.96 -10.80 3.80
C LEU A 59 16.54 -11.90 2.83
N ARG A 60 15.91 -12.99 3.30
CA ARG A 60 15.41 -14.07 2.40
C ARG A 60 14.11 -13.76 1.65
N TYR A 61 13.43 -12.66 1.97
CA TYR A 61 12.23 -12.22 1.24
C TYR A 61 12.54 -11.29 0.05
N GLU A 62 13.81 -10.96 -0.20
CA GLU A 62 14.24 -10.04 -1.26
C GLU A 62 14.82 -10.72 -2.51
N GLU A 63 14.86 -12.05 -2.58
CA GLU A 63 15.49 -12.76 -3.70
C GLU A 63 14.59 -12.95 -4.95
N ASN A 64 13.36 -12.44 -4.97
CA ASN A 64 12.48 -12.67 -6.14
C ASN A 64 11.71 -11.44 -6.66
N SER A 65 12.34 -10.27 -6.61
CA SER A 65 11.96 -9.14 -7.47
C SER A 65 13.11 -8.15 -7.60
N GLY A 66 13.78 -8.15 -8.76
CA GLY A 66 14.59 -7.06 -9.33
C GLY A 66 15.45 -6.23 -8.35
N SER A 67 16.75 -6.50 -8.33
CA SER A 67 17.84 -5.61 -7.90
C SER A 67 17.45 -4.46 -6.96
N ILE A 68 17.55 -4.69 -5.65
CA ILE A 68 17.60 -3.59 -4.69
C ILE A 68 18.86 -2.78 -4.97
N SER A 69 18.70 -1.50 -5.30
CA SER A 69 19.82 -0.58 -5.18
C SER A 69 20.19 -0.49 -3.70
N LEU A 70 21.39 -0.97 -3.35
CA LEU A 70 22.08 -0.59 -2.10
C LEU A 70 22.16 0.94 -2.03
N SER A 71 21.13 1.58 -1.49
CA SER A 71 20.99 3.05 -1.44
C SER A 71 20.31 3.52 -0.16
N ALA A 72 20.11 2.61 0.80
CA ALA A 72 19.73 2.97 2.15
C ALA A 72 20.99 3.02 3.02
N ASP A 73 21.25 4.18 3.61
CA ASP A 73 22.39 4.40 4.47
C ASP A 73 22.13 3.75 5.83
N LEU A 74 23.07 2.91 6.29
CA LEU A 74 23.02 2.36 7.64
C LEU A 74 23.30 3.49 8.64
N VAL A 75 22.34 3.78 9.52
CA VAL A 75 22.44 4.90 10.47
C VAL A 75 22.57 4.42 11.91
N SER A 76 23.32 5.18 12.70
CA SER A 76 23.35 5.08 14.16
C SER A 76 22.32 6.01 14.80
N CYS A 77 22.07 5.83 16.10
CA CYS A 77 21.16 6.70 16.85
C CYS A 77 21.61 8.16 16.80
N GLU A 78 22.93 8.40 16.87
CA GLU A 78 23.53 9.73 16.81
C GLU A 78 23.31 10.41 15.45
N ASN A 79 23.29 9.64 14.35
CA ASN A 79 22.99 10.19 13.03
C ASN A 79 21.54 10.71 12.91
N LEU A 80 20.64 10.22 13.77
CA LEU A 80 19.27 10.72 13.89
C LEU A 80 19.12 11.77 15.00
N HIS A 81 20.23 12.40 15.43
CA HIS A 81 20.26 13.35 16.54
C HIS A 81 19.67 12.77 17.84
N GLY A 82 19.77 11.45 18.00
CA GLY A 82 19.31 10.73 19.17
C GLY A 82 20.38 10.60 20.24
N VAL A 83 19.94 10.22 21.44
CA VAL A 83 20.80 9.89 22.58
C VAL A 83 20.71 8.38 22.86
N GLY A 84 21.86 7.73 23.01
CA GLY A 84 21.96 6.29 23.26
C GLY A 84 22.32 5.49 22.01
N SER A 85 21.85 4.24 21.93
CA SER A 85 22.15 3.35 20.80
C SER A 85 20.95 2.45 20.46
N PHE A 86 20.89 1.96 19.23
CA PHE A 86 19.86 1.01 18.81
C PHE A 86 19.97 -0.36 19.48
N ASP A 87 21.10 -0.69 20.11
CA ASP A 87 21.27 -1.92 20.91
C ASP A 87 20.82 -1.78 22.36
N THR A 88 20.60 -0.55 22.83
CA THR A 88 20.12 -0.28 24.19
C THR A 88 18.79 0.44 24.12
N THR A 89 18.79 1.76 24.12
CA THR A 89 17.63 2.59 23.85
C THR A 89 18.10 3.83 23.10
N CYS A 90 17.56 4.02 21.90
CA CYS A 90 17.77 5.22 21.12
C CYS A 90 16.61 6.19 21.38
N LEU A 91 16.92 7.31 22.02
CA LEU A 91 15.94 8.35 22.34
C LEU A 91 16.07 9.50 21.33
N LEU A 92 15.06 9.69 20.48
CA LEU A 92 15.00 10.81 19.55
C LEU A 92 14.22 11.95 20.18
N ASN A 93 14.89 13.07 20.42
CA ASN A 93 14.34 14.26 21.09
C ASN A 93 14.26 15.50 20.18
N SER A 94 14.69 15.37 18.93
CA SER A 94 14.84 16.47 17.99
C SER A 94 14.33 16.07 16.62
N ASN A 95 13.81 17.04 15.85
CA ASN A 95 13.37 16.80 14.48
C ASN A 95 14.55 16.45 13.58
N VAL A 96 14.31 15.52 12.65
CA VAL A 96 15.31 15.02 11.70
C VAL A 96 14.77 15.16 10.28
N TYR A 97 15.56 15.77 9.41
CA TYR A 97 15.27 15.87 7.98
C TYR A 97 16.32 15.10 7.20
N LEU A 98 15.88 14.07 6.48
CA LEU A 98 16.72 13.14 5.74
C LEU A 98 16.72 13.49 4.25
N ASN A 99 17.86 13.30 3.60
CA ASN A 99 18.05 13.52 2.16
C ASN A 99 18.22 12.22 1.37
N SER A 100 18.34 11.08 2.06
CA SER A 100 18.49 9.74 1.51
C SER A 100 17.64 8.74 2.30
N SER A 101 17.50 7.53 1.74
CA SER A 101 16.86 6.44 2.48
C SER A 101 17.77 5.99 3.61
N ILE A 102 17.18 5.61 4.74
CA ILE A 102 17.93 5.13 5.91
C ILE A 102 17.48 3.75 6.33
N TYR A 103 18.42 3.02 6.92
CA TYR A 103 18.18 1.75 7.57
C TYR A 103 18.84 1.75 8.95
N ALA A 104 18.06 1.47 9.99
CA ALA A 104 18.53 1.35 11.37
C ALA A 104 18.31 -0.09 11.83
N LEU A 105 19.35 -0.66 12.44
CA LEU A 105 19.36 -2.01 12.99
C LEU A 105 19.84 -1.97 14.44
N GLY A 106 19.27 -2.80 15.29
CA GLY A 106 19.76 -2.97 16.66
C GLY A 106 18.92 -3.93 17.49
N THR A 107 19.41 -4.27 18.66
CA THR A 107 18.75 -5.23 19.56
C THR A 107 17.86 -4.61 20.64
N GLY A 108 17.92 -3.28 20.78
CA GLY A 108 17.28 -2.50 21.83
C GLY A 108 16.02 -1.77 21.35
N ASN A 109 15.73 -0.64 22.00
CA ASN A 109 14.51 0.13 21.83
C ASN A 109 14.71 1.40 21.00
N LEU A 110 13.64 1.90 20.40
CA LEU A 110 13.56 3.24 19.83
C LEU A 110 12.40 4.00 20.44
N GLU A 111 12.71 5.16 21.03
CA GLU A 111 11.72 6.07 21.58
C GLU A 111 11.78 7.40 20.85
N ILE A 112 10.77 7.67 20.02
CA ILE A 112 10.54 8.98 19.42
C ILE A 112 9.71 9.77 20.42
N LEU A 113 10.29 10.84 20.97
CA LEU A 113 9.60 11.67 21.94
C LEU A 113 8.41 12.41 21.33
N PRO A 114 7.47 12.91 22.16
CA PRO A 114 6.35 13.69 21.67
C PRO A 114 6.80 14.90 20.84
N HIS A 115 6.01 15.26 19.82
CA HIS A 115 6.27 16.35 18.88
C HIS A 115 7.53 16.22 17.99
N VAL A 116 8.21 15.06 18.02
CA VAL A 116 9.38 14.82 17.15
C VAL A 116 8.92 14.39 15.76
N SER A 117 9.49 15.02 14.73
CA SER A 117 9.25 14.69 13.33
C SER A 117 10.52 14.15 12.65
N ILE A 118 10.42 12.96 12.07
CA ILE A 118 11.43 12.36 11.19
C ILE A 118 10.88 12.40 9.77
N ALA A 119 11.49 13.20 8.91
CA ALA A 119 10.97 13.46 7.57
C ALA A 119 12.00 13.17 6.48
N CYS A 120 11.64 12.36 5.49
CA CYS A 120 12.31 12.24 4.22
C CYS A 120 11.33 12.60 3.08
N PRO A 121 11.22 13.89 2.72
CA PRO A 121 10.19 14.40 1.81
C PRO A 121 10.50 14.13 0.33
N ILE A 122 11.11 12.98 0.02
CA ILE A 122 11.48 12.56 -1.34
C ILE A 122 10.57 11.40 -1.74
N GLN A 123 9.98 11.46 -2.94
CA GLN A 123 9.14 10.39 -3.47
C GLN A 123 9.91 9.06 -3.47
N GLY A 124 9.34 8.05 -2.82
CA GLY A 124 9.94 6.73 -2.69
C GLY A 124 11.07 6.60 -1.66
N CYS A 125 11.47 7.66 -0.95
CA CYS A 125 12.47 7.55 0.12
C CYS A 125 12.00 6.61 1.23
N SER A 126 12.90 5.75 1.71
CA SER A 126 12.59 4.73 2.71
C SER A 126 13.20 5.05 4.07
N ILE A 127 12.38 4.98 5.12
CA ILE A 127 12.83 4.96 6.52
C ILE A 127 12.54 3.56 7.07
N SER A 128 13.59 2.84 7.44
CA SER A 128 13.48 1.47 7.93
C SER A 128 14.09 1.33 9.32
N PHE A 129 13.29 0.92 10.30
CA PHE A 129 13.74 0.55 11.64
C PHE A 129 13.55 -0.95 11.82
N ASN A 130 14.63 -1.68 12.10
CA ASN A 130 14.60 -3.10 12.40
C ASN A 130 15.23 -3.34 13.77
N LEU A 131 14.37 -3.41 14.79
CA LEU A 131 14.78 -3.52 16.17
C LEU A 131 14.16 -4.77 16.79
N SER A 132 14.91 -5.50 17.63
CA SER A 132 14.32 -6.61 18.39
C SER A 132 13.61 -6.17 19.67
N GLY A 133 13.76 -4.90 20.09
CA GLY A 133 13.07 -4.34 21.25
C GLY A 133 11.80 -3.61 20.88
N ASN A 134 11.45 -2.61 21.71
CA ASN A 134 10.22 -1.85 21.60
C ASN A 134 10.41 -0.57 20.78
N VAL A 135 9.45 -0.27 19.91
CA VAL A 135 9.39 1.00 19.18
C VAL A 135 8.22 1.82 19.71
N LYS A 136 8.49 3.06 20.11
CA LYS A 136 7.50 4.00 20.61
C LYS A 136 7.52 5.27 19.79
N VAL A 137 6.41 5.55 19.12
CA VAL A 137 6.12 6.84 18.48
C VAL A 137 5.29 7.65 19.47
N GLY A 138 5.91 8.68 20.05
CA GLY A 138 5.28 9.56 21.03
C GLY A 138 4.04 10.29 20.48
N SER A 139 3.24 10.87 21.37
CA SER A 139 2.09 11.69 20.96
C SER A 139 2.53 12.86 20.07
N ASP A 140 1.73 13.21 19.07
CA ASP A 140 2.01 14.31 18.14
C ASP A 140 3.33 14.15 17.34
N ALA A 141 3.96 12.97 17.39
CA ALA A 141 5.16 12.69 16.61
C ALA A 141 4.81 12.26 15.18
N THR A 142 5.72 12.50 14.23
CA THR A 142 5.48 12.18 12.83
C THR A 142 6.68 11.46 12.23
N ILE A 143 6.41 10.34 11.54
CA ILE A 143 7.36 9.72 10.61
C ILE A 143 6.80 9.94 9.21
N PHE A 144 7.50 10.71 8.39
CA PHE A 144 7.03 11.14 7.06
C PHE A 144 8.03 10.72 5.98
N ALA A 145 7.67 9.78 5.11
CA ALA A 145 8.54 9.30 4.03
C ALA A 145 7.75 8.67 2.89
N GLY A 146 8.41 8.33 1.78
CA GLY A 146 7.76 7.54 0.71
C GLY A 146 7.52 6.09 1.11
N SER A 147 8.38 5.51 1.94
CA SER A 147 8.22 4.17 2.49
C SER A 147 8.65 4.13 3.95
N VAL A 148 7.87 3.46 4.79
CA VAL A 148 8.20 3.24 6.19
C VAL A 148 8.14 1.76 6.49
N VAL A 149 9.22 1.20 7.03
CA VAL A 149 9.28 -0.17 7.51
C VAL A 149 9.66 -0.15 8.98
N ILE A 150 8.85 -0.78 9.84
CA ILE A 150 9.15 -0.92 11.25
C ILE A 150 9.01 -2.40 11.60
N ALA A 151 10.11 -3.02 12.00
CA ALA A 151 10.15 -4.32 12.64
C ALA A 151 10.51 -4.13 14.12
N ALA A 152 9.69 -4.68 15.02
CA ALA A 152 9.80 -4.51 16.47
C ALA A 152 9.19 -5.69 17.24
N HIS A 153 9.56 -5.87 18.50
CA HIS A 153 8.84 -6.78 19.39
C HIS A 153 7.46 -6.22 19.75
N SER A 154 7.40 -4.95 20.16
CA SER A 154 6.16 -4.19 20.33
C SER A 154 6.27 -2.82 19.67
N LEU A 155 5.15 -2.30 19.16
CA LEU A 155 5.06 -0.98 18.55
C LEU A 155 3.90 -0.21 19.16
N SER A 156 4.20 0.98 19.70
CA SER A 156 3.17 1.91 20.19
C SER A 156 3.18 3.19 19.38
N VAL A 157 2.02 3.60 18.88
CA VAL A 157 1.78 4.81 18.10
C VAL A 157 0.83 5.70 18.87
N GLY A 158 1.37 6.76 19.47
CA GLY A 158 0.69 7.66 20.39
C GLY A 158 -0.45 8.47 19.77
N HIS A 159 -1.21 9.17 20.61
CA HIS A 159 -2.31 10.01 20.17
C HIS A 159 -1.82 11.14 19.25
N ASN A 160 -2.60 11.46 18.21
CA ASN A 160 -2.28 12.48 17.20
C ASN A 160 -0.91 12.31 16.51
N SER A 161 -0.27 11.15 16.67
CA SER A 161 0.96 10.81 15.96
C SER A 161 0.64 10.19 14.61
N SER A 162 1.57 10.22 13.67
CA SER A 162 1.34 9.70 12.32
C SER A 162 2.56 9.03 11.70
N ILE A 163 2.37 7.81 11.20
CA ILE A 163 3.26 7.19 10.21
C ILE A 163 2.66 7.50 8.84
N ASN A 164 3.20 8.50 8.17
CA ASN A 164 2.58 9.14 7.02
C ASN A 164 3.43 8.97 5.75
N THR A 165 2.84 8.34 4.75
CA THR A 165 3.42 8.17 3.41
C THR A 165 2.52 8.72 2.30
N THR A 166 1.56 9.55 2.68
CA THR A 166 0.58 10.16 1.78
C THR A 166 1.28 11.00 0.71
N SER A 167 0.88 10.80 -0.55
CA SER A 167 1.39 11.54 -1.72
C SER A 167 2.92 11.44 -1.96
N LEU A 168 3.63 10.51 -1.29
CA LEU A 168 5.07 10.31 -1.43
C LEU A 168 5.44 8.98 -2.09
N GLY A 169 4.50 8.36 -2.81
CA GLY A 169 4.77 7.17 -3.60
C GLY A 169 5.91 7.37 -4.59
N GLY A 170 6.82 6.41 -4.66
CA GLY A 170 7.78 6.30 -5.75
C GLY A 170 7.08 5.82 -7.04
N ASN A 171 7.88 5.35 -8.00
CA ASN A 171 7.31 4.83 -9.24
C ASN A 171 6.54 3.52 -8.98
N PRO A 172 5.29 3.38 -9.46
CA PRO A 172 4.61 2.10 -9.46
C PRO A 172 5.35 1.09 -10.37
N PRO A 173 5.06 -0.22 -10.30
CA PRO A 173 5.75 -1.23 -11.12
C PRO A 173 5.79 -0.87 -12.62
N ALA A 174 6.88 -1.18 -13.33
CA ALA A 174 7.09 -0.65 -14.70
C ALA A 174 6.02 -1.07 -15.74
N GLN A 175 5.25 -2.12 -15.48
CA GLN A 175 4.26 -2.69 -16.42
C GLN A 175 2.80 -2.40 -16.02
N THR A 176 2.53 -1.45 -15.13
CA THR A 176 1.16 -1.06 -14.78
C THR A 176 0.62 0.10 -15.62
N SER A 177 -0.68 0.04 -15.92
CA SER A 177 -1.50 1.11 -16.50
C SER A 177 -2.27 1.91 -15.42
N GLY A 178 -1.72 1.98 -14.21
CA GLY A 178 -2.30 2.68 -13.06
C GLY A 178 -2.22 4.19 -13.17
N THR A 179 -1.29 4.74 -13.97
CA THR A 179 -1.35 6.16 -14.35
C THR A 179 -2.14 6.26 -15.66
N PRO A 180 -3.24 7.03 -15.72
CA PRO A 180 -4.04 7.16 -16.93
C PRO A 180 -3.24 7.73 -18.10
N VAL A 181 -3.58 7.29 -19.31
CA VAL A 181 -3.04 7.88 -20.54
C VAL A 181 -3.76 9.19 -20.83
N GLY A 182 -3.03 10.18 -21.36
CA GLY A 182 -3.59 11.48 -21.73
C GLY A 182 -3.49 12.52 -20.62
N PHE A 183 -4.23 13.61 -20.80
CA PHE A 183 -4.16 14.82 -19.97
C PHE A 183 -5.55 15.39 -19.67
N GLU A 184 -6.53 14.51 -19.44
CA GLU A 184 -7.92 14.88 -19.19
C GLU A 184 -8.29 14.86 -17.70
N GLY A 185 -7.30 14.78 -16.82
CA GLY A 185 -7.54 14.82 -15.37
C GLY A 185 -8.12 13.54 -14.77
N ALA A 186 -7.95 12.39 -15.43
CA ALA A 186 -8.40 11.09 -14.95
C ALA A 186 -7.63 10.64 -13.69
N GLY A 187 -8.30 9.88 -12.81
CA GLY A 187 -7.73 9.45 -11.54
C GLY A 187 -6.73 8.29 -11.68
N GLY A 188 -5.71 8.26 -10.83
CA GLY A 188 -4.78 7.13 -10.73
C GLY A 188 -5.47 5.86 -10.21
N GLY A 189 -5.04 4.68 -10.66
CA GLY A 189 -5.48 3.37 -10.17
C GLY A 189 -4.42 2.70 -9.29
N HIS A 190 -4.84 1.80 -8.40
CA HIS A 190 -3.94 0.85 -7.72
C HIS A 190 -4.70 -0.35 -7.15
N GLY A 191 -5.30 -0.22 -5.96
CA GLY A 191 -6.16 -1.24 -5.35
C GLY A 191 -7.61 -1.16 -5.85
N GLY A 192 -8.04 0.05 -6.21
CA GLY A 192 -9.23 0.32 -7.03
C GLY A 192 -8.87 1.05 -8.31
N ARG A 193 -9.76 0.98 -9.30
CA ARG A 193 -9.63 1.77 -10.54
C ARG A 193 -9.78 3.25 -10.20
N GLY A 194 -8.99 4.11 -10.84
CA GLY A 194 -9.22 5.55 -10.78
C GLY A 194 -10.52 5.94 -11.48
N ALA A 195 -11.09 7.10 -11.12
CA ALA A 195 -12.28 7.60 -11.79
C ALA A 195 -11.95 8.10 -13.20
N SER A 196 -12.88 7.86 -14.13
CA SER A 196 -12.81 8.31 -15.52
C SER A 196 -13.25 9.77 -15.65
N CYS A 197 -12.82 10.42 -16.73
CA CYS A 197 -13.28 11.75 -17.11
C CYS A 197 -14.01 11.71 -18.46
N LEU A 198 -15.09 12.47 -18.58
CA LEU A 198 -15.81 12.68 -19.84
C LEU A 198 -15.28 13.95 -20.50
N LYS A 199 -14.68 13.83 -21.69
CA LYS A 199 -14.18 15.00 -22.43
C LYS A 199 -15.21 15.57 -23.42
N ASN A 200 -16.22 14.80 -23.82
CA ASN A 200 -17.46 15.14 -24.57
C ASN A 200 -18.15 13.80 -24.97
N GLU A 201 -19.30 13.82 -25.65
CA GLU A 201 -20.17 12.65 -25.98
C GLU A 201 -19.52 11.48 -26.77
N GLN A 202 -18.22 11.54 -27.10
CA GLN A 202 -17.58 10.61 -28.04
C GLN A 202 -16.33 9.89 -27.53
N GLN A 203 -15.77 10.22 -26.35
CA GLN A 203 -14.61 9.49 -25.85
C GLN A 203 -14.46 9.54 -24.32
N ASP A 204 -14.53 8.37 -23.70
CA ASP A 204 -14.25 8.17 -22.28
C ASP A 204 -12.74 8.13 -22.04
N VAL A 205 -12.23 9.00 -21.16
CA VAL A 205 -10.86 8.84 -20.64
C VAL A 205 -10.93 8.01 -19.37
N TRP A 206 -10.49 6.77 -19.51
CA TRP A 206 -10.50 5.82 -18.42
C TRP A 206 -9.51 6.19 -17.33
N GLY A 207 -9.97 6.12 -16.08
CA GLY A 207 -9.05 6.14 -14.95
C GLY A 207 -8.12 4.93 -14.95
N GLY A 208 -7.02 5.07 -14.20
CA GLY A 208 -5.94 4.10 -14.18
C GLY A 208 -6.37 2.74 -13.68
N ASP A 209 -5.76 1.69 -14.21
CA ASP A 209 -6.12 0.31 -13.91
C ASP A 209 -5.65 -0.14 -12.52
N VAL A 210 -6.27 -1.21 -12.04
CA VAL A 210 -5.86 -1.95 -10.84
C VAL A 210 -4.68 -2.86 -11.19
N TYR A 211 -3.68 -2.92 -10.32
CA TYR A 211 -2.48 -3.75 -10.54
C TYR A 211 -2.02 -4.48 -9.25
N SER A 212 -0.92 -5.24 -9.37
CA SER A 212 -0.35 -6.07 -8.30
C SER A 212 -1.29 -7.17 -7.78
N TRP A 213 -2.05 -7.79 -8.69
CA TRP A 213 -2.94 -8.92 -8.40
C TRP A 213 -2.22 -10.18 -7.91
N SER A 214 -0.94 -10.33 -8.22
CA SER A 214 -0.11 -11.47 -7.77
C SER A 214 0.29 -11.40 -6.30
N ASN A 215 0.18 -10.22 -5.66
CA ASN A 215 0.70 -9.96 -4.32
C ASN A 215 -0.40 -9.42 -3.39
N LEU A 216 -1.62 -9.95 -3.49
CA LEU A 216 -2.77 -9.46 -2.70
C LEU A 216 -2.61 -9.67 -1.20
N SER A 217 -1.99 -10.79 -0.80
CA SER A 217 -1.74 -11.11 0.62
C SER A 217 -0.65 -10.23 1.24
N GLU A 218 0.31 -9.76 0.42
CA GLU A 218 1.45 -8.95 0.84
C GLU A 218 1.66 -7.77 -0.14
N PRO A 219 0.75 -6.77 -0.14
CA PRO A 219 0.80 -5.65 -1.07
C PRO A 219 2.02 -4.76 -0.77
N TRP A 220 2.89 -4.54 -1.77
CA TRP A 220 4.11 -3.75 -1.60
C TRP A 220 4.41 -2.80 -2.76
N SER A 221 3.36 -2.22 -3.33
CA SER A 221 3.46 -1.31 -4.47
C SER A 221 3.13 0.12 -4.06
N TYR A 222 3.85 1.07 -4.64
CA TYR A 222 3.45 2.47 -4.60
C TYR A 222 2.12 2.67 -5.34
N GLY A 223 1.36 3.68 -4.93
CA GLY A 223 0.23 4.18 -5.71
C GLY A 223 0.71 4.86 -7.00
N SER A 224 -0.21 5.05 -7.93
CA SER A 224 0.01 5.72 -9.21
C SER A 224 -0.47 7.17 -9.17
N LYS A 225 0.11 7.99 -10.06
CA LYS A 225 -0.31 9.39 -10.21
C LYS A 225 -1.63 9.47 -10.97
N GLY A 226 -2.43 10.51 -10.70
CA GLY A 226 -3.51 10.91 -11.62
C GLY A 226 -2.93 11.56 -12.87
N SER A 227 -3.70 11.64 -13.95
CA SER A 227 -3.28 12.42 -15.13
C SER A 227 -3.49 13.91 -14.90
N GLY A 228 -2.64 14.71 -15.53
CA GLY A 228 -2.73 16.17 -15.47
C GLY A 228 -3.67 16.72 -16.53
N ASN A 229 -3.43 17.97 -16.95
CA ASN A 229 -4.31 18.73 -17.85
C ASN A 229 -3.64 19.17 -19.17
N SER A 230 -2.34 18.95 -19.32
CA SER A 230 -1.55 19.38 -20.48
C SER A 230 -0.24 18.59 -20.59
N VAL A 231 0.45 18.73 -21.73
CA VAL A 231 1.80 18.17 -21.91
C VAL A 231 2.80 18.78 -20.92
N GLN A 232 2.65 20.07 -20.60
CA GLN A 232 3.51 20.79 -19.67
C GLN A 232 3.24 20.39 -18.21
N ASN A 233 1.99 19.98 -17.90
CA ASN A 233 1.59 19.47 -16.60
C ASN A 233 0.94 18.09 -16.77
N PRO A 234 1.75 17.04 -16.99
CA PRO A 234 1.25 15.74 -17.41
C PRO A 234 0.63 14.92 -16.27
N PHE A 235 0.88 15.30 -15.01
CA PHE A 235 0.42 14.56 -13.83
C PHE A 235 -0.45 15.42 -12.92
N GLY A 236 -1.43 14.79 -12.29
CA GLY A 236 -2.23 15.34 -11.21
C GLY A 236 -1.62 14.99 -9.86
N GLY A 237 -2.44 14.44 -8.95
CA GLY A 237 -2.02 14.05 -7.62
C GLY A 237 -1.03 12.87 -7.64
N ASN A 238 -0.03 12.90 -6.74
CA ASN A 238 0.94 11.80 -6.63
C ASN A 238 0.33 10.55 -5.99
N GLY A 239 0.88 9.37 -6.28
CA GLY A 239 0.47 8.13 -5.63
C GLY A 239 0.85 8.08 -4.14
N GLY A 240 0.14 7.26 -3.38
CA GLY A 240 0.47 6.95 -1.98
C GLY A 240 1.72 6.09 -1.83
N GLY A 241 2.38 6.22 -0.68
CA GLY A 241 3.59 5.50 -0.33
C GLY A 241 3.38 4.05 0.13
N ARG A 242 4.31 3.53 0.92
CA ARG A 242 4.25 2.16 1.44
C ARG A 242 4.54 2.12 2.93
N VAL A 243 3.74 1.37 3.69
CA VAL A 243 4.01 1.13 5.11
C VAL A 243 4.04 -0.37 5.37
N LYS A 244 5.06 -0.85 6.10
CA LYS A 244 5.15 -2.24 6.56
C LYS A 244 5.48 -2.25 8.05
N LEU A 245 4.54 -2.73 8.86
CA LEU A 245 4.71 -2.92 10.29
C LEU A 245 4.78 -4.41 10.58
N ILE A 246 5.90 -4.88 11.10
CA ILE A 246 6.13 -6.27 11.54
C ILE A 246 6.35 -6.24 13.04
N VAL A 247 5.36 -6.65 13.79
CA VAL A 247 5.34 -6.56 15.24
C VAL A 247 5.16 -7.95 15.82
N GLU A 248 6.06 -8.41 16.68
CA GLU A 248 5.99 -9.78 17.18
C GLU A 248 4.80 -9.99 18.12
N GLU A 249 4.57 -9.04 19.03
CA GLU A 249 3.58 -9.16 20.09
C GLU A 249 2.40 -8.18 19.91
N GLU A 250 2.60 -6.90 20.19
CA GLU A 250 1.50 -5.94 20.26
C GLU A 250 1.79 -4.67 19.48
N LEU A 251 0.86 -4.34 18.57
CA LEU A 251 0.73 -3.03 17.95
C LEU A 251 -0.41 -2.26 18.64
N TYR A 252 -0.03 -1.24 19.43
CA TYR A 252 -0.95 -0.28 20.01
C TYR A 252 -1.04 0.97 19.13
N LEU A 253 -2.18 1.20 18.48
CA LEU A 253 -2.37 2.29 17.52
C LEU A 253 -3.46 3.27 18.00
N ASN A 254 -3.04 4.44 18.48
CA ASN A 254 -3.92 5.59 18.80
C ASN A 254 -3.68 6.82 17.90
N GLY A 255 -2.71 6.72 16.99
CA GLY A 255 -2.44 7.71 15.95
C GLY A 255 -2.97 7.26 14.58
N SER A 256 -2.27 7.66 13.52
CA SER A 256 -2.61 7.28 12.15
C SER A 256 -1.46 6.59 11.42
N VAL A 257 -1.82 5.68 10.51
CA VAL A 257 -0.92 5.07 9.54
C VAL A 257 -1.50 5.32 8.15
N THR A 258 -0.85 6.14 7.33
CA THR A 258 -1.41 6.60 6.05
C THR A 258 -0.50 6.31 4.86
N ALA A 259 -1.11 5.87 3.77
CA ALA A 259 -0.52 5.72 2.45
C ALA A 259 -1.51 6.24 1.40
N GLU A 260 -2.09 7.42 1.63
CA GLU A 260 -3.13 7.98 0.77
C GLU A 260 -2.56 8.60 -0.51
N GLY A 261 -3.36 8.66 -1.56
CA GLY A 261 -3.04 9.41 -2.77
C GLY A 261 -3.10 10.92 -2.53
N GLY A 262 -2.28 11.67 -3.26
CA GLY A 262 -2.28 13.13 -3.25
C GLY A 262 -3.42 13.72 -4.08
N ASP A 263 -3.82 14.94 -3.72
CA ASP A 263 -4.87 15.68 -4.43
C ASP A 263 -4.35 16.25 -5.76
N GLY A 264 -5.09 16.07 -6.86
CA GLY A 264 -4.80 16.60 -8.19
C GLY A 264 -5.36 18.00 -8.48
N GLY A 265 -6.04 18.61 -7.51
CA GLY A 265 -6.63 19.94 -7.64
C GLY A 265 -7.86 19.99 -8.56
N THR A 266 -8.13 21.17 -9.13
CA THR A 266 -9.34 21.44 -9.93
C THR A 266 -9.27 20.96 -11.38
N SER A 267 -8.09 20.54 -11.86
CA SER A 267 -7.89 20.17 -13.27
C SER A 267 -7.09 18.90 -13.47
N GLY A 268 -6.42 18.39 -12.45
CA GLY A 268 -5.71 17.11 -12.48
C GLY A 268 -6.48 16.04 -11.72
N GLY A 269 -6.30 14.78 -12.11
CA GLY A 269 -6.87 13.65 -11.38
C GLY A 269 -6.14 13.39 -10.07
N GLY A 270 -6.86 12.86 -9.08
CA GLY A 270 -6.28 12.43 -7.82
C GLY A 270 -5.35 11.22 -7.99
N GLY A 271 -4.29 11.16 -7.20
CA GLY A 271 -3.42 10.00 -7.13
C GLY A 271 -4.10 8.84 -6.41
N SER A 272 -3.70 7.60 -6.71
CA SER A 272 -4.24 6.44 -5.99
C SER A 272 -3.53 6.21 -4.65
N GLY A 273 -4.23 5.53 -3.73
CA GLY A 273 -3.62 5.06 -2.48
C GLY A 273 -2.51 4.03 -2.72
N GLY A 274 -1.60 3.90 -1.76
CA GLY A 274 -0.45 3.01 -1.79
C GLY A 274 -0.70 1.65 -1.14
N SER A 275 0.32 1.10 -0.46
CA SER A 275 0.23 -0.20 0.20
C SER A 275 0.53 -0.11 1.69
N ILE A 276 -0.28 -0.76 2.52
CA ILE A 276 -0.02 -0.92 3.95
C ILE A 276 -0.06 -2.41 4.30
N ILE A 277 0.99 -2.89 4.96
CA ILE A 277 1.05 -4.22 5.56
C ILE A 277 1.19 -4.04 7.07
N VAL A 278 0.31 -4.71 7.81
CA VAL A 278 0.44 -4.86 9.26
C VAL A 278 0.46 -6.35 9.57
N ASN A 279 1.56 -6.82 10.15
CA ASN A 279 1.68 -8.16 10.72
C ASN A 279 1.94 -8.00 12.22
N ALA A 280 1.00 -8.41 13.05
CA ALA A 280 1.10 -8.27 14.51
C ALA A 280 0.37 -9.40 15.20
N TYR A 281 0.82 -9.88 16.37
CA TYR A 281 0.00 -10.85 17.10
C TYR A 281 -1.30 -10.18 17.60
N LYS A 282 -1.21 -9.01 18.22
CA LYS A 282 -2.37 -8.17 18.62
C LYS A 282 -2.30 -6.79 18.00
N LEU A 283 -3.41 -6.32 17.43
CA LEU A 283 -3.62 -4.94 17.00
C LEU A 283 -4.77 -4.34 17.83
N LYS A 284 -4.50 -3.29 18.60
CA LYS A 284 -5.53 -2.62 19.40
C LYS A 284 -5.33 -1.10 19.43
N GLY A 285 -6.38 -0.37 19.77
CA GLY A 285 -6.35 1.09 19.95
C GLY A 285 -7.42 1.79 19.12
N LEU A 286 -7.48 3.11 19.22
CA LEU A 286 -8.53 3.95 18.60
C LEU A 286 -8.04 4.72 17.37
N GLY A 287 -6.90 4.31 16.81
CA GLY A 287 -6.26 4.97 15.68
C GLY A 287 -6.86 4.57 14.33
N THR A 288 -6.27 5.11 13.26
CA THR A 288 -6.74 4.92 11.88
C THR A 288 -5.64 4.41 10.96
N ILE A 289 -5.96 3.44 10.11
CA ILE A 289 -5.10 2.98 9.01
C ILE A 289 -5.80 3.33 7.70
N SER A 290 -5.15 4.11 6.82
CA SER A 290 -5.76 4.53 5.55
C SER A 290 -4.84 4.43 4.33
N ALA A 291 -5.40 3.92 3.24
CA ALA A 291 -4.80 3.96 1.91
C ALA A 291 -5.84 4.50 0.90
N ALA A 292 -6.53 5.59 1.23
CA ALA A 292 -7.52 6.20 0.34
C ALA A 292 -6.91 6.83 -0.91
N GLY A 293 -7.68 6.94 -1.98
CA GLY A 293 -7.32 7.72 -3.16
C GLY A 293 -7.49 9.23 -2.93
N GLY A 294 -6.64 10.03 -3.55
CA GLY A 294 -6.69 11.49 -3.49
C GLY A 294 -7.85 12.08 -4.30
N ARG A 295 -8.20 13.32 -3.99
CA ARG A 295 -9.24 14.08 -4.71
C ARG A 295 -8.67 14.69 -5.98
N GLY A 296 -9.53 15.06 -6.91
CA GLY A 296 -9.12 15.73 -8.13
C GLY A 296 -10.29 15.97 -9.05
N TRP A 297 -10.01 16.41 -10.27
CA TRP A 297 -10.99 16.51 -11.35
C TRP A 297 -11.73 15.17 -11.53
N ALA A 298 -10.99 14.08 -11.57
CA ALA A 298 -11.47 12.75 -11.19
C ALA A 298 -10.75 12.25 -9.94
N GLY A 299 -11.47 11.50 -9.10
CA GLY A 299 -10.92 10.89 -7.89
C GLY A 299 -9.95 9.75 -8.18
N GLY A 300 -8.88 9.66 -7.37
CA GLY A 300 -7.97 8.52 -7.39
C GLY A 300 -8.61 7.26 -6.79
N GLY A 301 -8.17 6.09 -7.27
CA GLY A 301 -8.54 4.79 -6.73
C GLY A 301 -7.91 4.53 -5.36
N GLY A 302 -8.56 3.72 -4.53
CA GLY A 302 -7.98 3.29 -3.26
C GLY A 302 -6.71 2.45 -3.44
N GLY A 303 -5.92 2.34 -2.39
CA GLY A 303 -4.76 1.46 -2.27
C GLY A 303 -5.11 0.06 -1.78
N ARG A 304 -4.14 -0.63 -1.17
CA ARG A 304 -4.31 -1.97 -0.60
C ARG A 304 -3.81 -2.01 0.84
N ILE A 305 -4.59 -2.63 1.72
CA ILE A 305 -4.21 -2.86 3.12
C ILE A 305 -4.29 -4.36 3.39
N SER A 306 -3.22 -4.94 3.95
CA SER A 306 -3.20 -6.31 4.46
C SER A 306 -2.98 -6.28 5.97
N LEU A 307 -3.91 -6.87 6.72
CA LEU A 307 -3.83 -7.01 8.17
C LEU A 307 -3.73 -8.49 8.51
N LYS A 308 -2.54 -8.91 8.91
CA LYS A 308 -2.26 -10.26 9.38
C LYS A 308 -2.10 -10.21 10.90
N CYS A 309 -3.23 -10.30 11.60
CA CYS A 309 -3.27 -10.26 13.05
C CYS A 309 -4.02 -11.45 13.64
N TYR A 310 -3.56 -11.93 14.81
CA TYR A 310 -4.32 -12.94 15.56
C TYR A 310 -5.55 -12.32 16.25
N SER A 311 -5.43 -11.07 16.71
CA SER A 311 -6.55 -10.30 17.27
C SER A 311 -6.51 -8.84 16.83
N ILE A 312 -7.69 -8.26 16.53
CA ILE A 312 -7.89 -6.85 16.16
C ILE A 312 -9.01 -6.26 17.02
N GLN A 313 -8.78 -5.09 17.63
CA GLN A 313 -9.75 -4.39 18.48
C GLN A 313 -9.76 -2.87 18.18
N ASP A 314 -10.96 -2.32 17.95
CA ASP A 314 -11.31 -0.88 17.87
C ASP A 314 -10.62 0.01 16.80
N VAL A 315 -9.61 -0.49 16.08
CA VAL A 315 -8.90 0.27 15.04
C VAL A 315 -9.79 0.50 13.82
N LYS A 316 -9.80 1.74 13.31
CA LYS A 316 -10.51 2.10 12.07
C LYS A 316 -9.62 1.85 10.85
N VAL A 317 -10.16 1.20 9.83
CA VAL A 317 -9.46 0.92 8.56
C VAL A 317 -10.25 1.53 7.40
N THR A 318 -9.59 2.31 6.54
CA THR A 318 -10.24 2.92 5.36
C THR A 318 -9.46 2.67 4.08
N VAL A 319 -10.15 2.08 3.10
CA VAL A 319 -9.66 1.87 1.74
C VAL A 319 -10.81 2.19 0.79
N HIS A 320 -10.85 3.43 0.31
CA HIS A 320 -11.84 3.85 -0.66
C HIS A 320 -11.18 4.71 -1.75
N GLY A 321 -11.82 4.75 -2.93
CA GLY A 321 -11.52 5.83 -3.88
C GLY A 321 -11.97 7.17 -3.32
N SER A 322 -11.57 8.27 -3.94
CA SER A 322 -12.12 9.58 -3.59
C SER A 322 -13.61 9.67 -3.95
N TYR A 323 -14.38 10.39 -3.12
CA TYR A 323 -15.77 10.74 -3.47
C TYR A 323 -15.78 11.69 -4.67
N PHE A 324 -16.39 11.28 -5.78
CA PHE A 324 -16.83 12.18 -6.84
C PHE A 324 -18.27 11.86 -7.23
N LEU A 325 -19.14 12.86 -7.15
CA LEU A 325 -20.53 12.82 -7.60
C LEU A 325 -20.58 13.41 -9.00
N GLN A 326 -20.50 12.59 -10.05
CA GLN A 326 -20.91 13.06 -11.38
C GLN A 326 -22.44 13.01 -11.42
N LEU A 327 -23.09 14.15 -11.21
CA LEU A 327 -24.49 14.33 -11.60
C LEU A 327 -24.56 14.18 -13.13
N LEU A 328 -24.84 12.96 -13.60
CA LEU A 328 -25.40 12.74 -14.93
C LEU A 328 -26.82 13.31 -14.89
N LEU A 329 -26.96 14.61 -15.10
CA LEU A 329 -28.25 15.19 -15.43
C LEU A 329 -28.62 14.68 -16.83
N PRO A 330 -29.71 13.91 -17.00
CA PRO A 330 -30.25 13.70 -18.32
C PRO A 330 -30.74 15.06 -18.81
N ARG A 331 -30.10 15.62 -19.83
CA ARG A 331 -30.69 16.75 -20.56
C ARG A 331 -31.67 16.17 -21.56
N ASN A 332 -32.95 16.55 -21.39
CA ASN A 332 -34.05 16.35 -22.32
C ASN A 332 -33.72 16.87 -23.73
#